data_AF-A0A9D4H647-F1
#
_entry.id   AF-A0A9D4H647-F1
#
_cell.length_a   1.000
_cell.length_b   1.000
_cell.length_c   1.000
_cell.angle_alpha   90.00
_cell.angle_beta   90.00
_cell.angle_gamma   90.00
#
_symmetry.space_group_name_H-M   'P 1'
#
loop_
_entity.id
_entity.type
_entity.pdbx_description
1 polymer ?
#
loop_
_entity_poly.entity_id
_entity_poly.type
_entity_poly.pdbx_seq_one_letter_code
_entity_poly.pdbx_strand_id
1 'polypeptide(L)'
;MKKEELQAIIRVATSKLSETNSYKPTREEVCDRIQKKCDTLGKINNERRKQMNEFLDKNFPLPDEATFSKVKRKTVETVNGRQLTRRENLLPLKTLVQMLISRCIDNPNDPYLELDHTCWPLYVELLLACGSHLAASC
;
A
#
# COMPACT_ATOMS: atom_id res chain seq x y z
N MET A 1 -25.66 46.85 -15.61
CA MET A 1 -24.18 46.89 -15.66
C MET A 1 -23.78 47.92 -16.68
N LYS A 2 -23.00 48.92 -16.28
CA LYS A 2 -22.62 50.02 -17.15
C LYS A 2 -21.47 49.56 -18.05
N LYS A 3 -21.45 49.98 -19.31
CA LYS A 3 -20.46 49.59 -20.35
C LYS A 3 -18.99 49.72 -19.87
N GLU A 4 -18.73 50.67 -18.99
CA GLU A 4 -17.42 50.90 -18.37
C GLU A 4 -16.98 49.79 -17.42
N GLU A 5 -17.89 49.21 -16.64
CA GLU A 5 -17.58 48.12 -15.72
C GLU A 5 -17.14 46.87 -16.49
N LEU A 6 -17.83 46.58 -17.60
CA LEU A 6 -17.49 45.46 -18.48
C LEU A 6 -16.13 45.66 -19.14
N GLN A 7 -15.82 46.88 -19.59
CA GLN A 7 -14.51 47.21 -20.14
C GLN A 7 -13.38 47.11 -19.10
N ALA A 8 -13.64 47.53 -17.87
CA ALA A 8 -12.68 47.40 -16.77
C ALA A 8 -12.39 45.91 -16.46
N ILE A 9 -13.43 45.07 -16.40
CA ILE A 9 -13.29 43.62 -16.17
C ILE A 9 -12.49 42.97 -17.30
N ILE A 10 -12.81 43.28 -18.57
CA ILE A 10 -12.10 42.74 -19.72
C ILE A 10 -10.62 43.11 -19.65
N ARG A 11 -10.28 44.37 -19.39
CA ARG A 11 -8.89 44.82 -19.30
C ARG A 11 -8.10 44.10 -18.21
N VAL A 12 -8.69 43.93 -17.03
CA VAL A 12 -8.06 43.20 -15.91
C VAL A 12 -7.88 41.72 -16.25
N ALA A 13 -8.89 41.10 -16.86
CA ALA A 13 -8.81 39.70 -17.29
C ALA A 13 -7.72 39.52 -18.34
N THR A 14 -7.62 40.39 -19.34
CA THR A 14 -6.60 40.32 -20.40
C THR A 14 -5.19 40.53 -19.84
N SER A 15 -4.98 41.46 -18.89
CA SER A 15 -3.68 41.65 -18.22
C SER A 15 -3.24 40.39 -17.48
N LYS A 16 -4.14 39.83 -16.65
CA LYS A 16 -3.87 38.59 -15.92
C LYS A 16 -3.57 37.43 -16.85
N LEU A 17 -4.29 37.32 -17.97
CA LEU A 17 -4.09 36.28 -18.97
C LEU A 17 -2.70 36.40 -19.64
N SER A 18 -2.26 37.62 -19.96
CA SER A 18 -0.92 37.87 -20.50
C SER A 18 0.19 37.58 -19.48
N GLU A 19 -0.01 37.92 -18.21
CA GLU A 19 0.93 37.62 -17.12
C GLU A 19 1.05 36.10 -16.91
N THR A 20 -0.07 35.37 -16.92
CA THR A 20 -0.06 33.90 -16.79
C THR A 20 0.58 33.21 -18.00
N ASN A 21 0.41 33.74 -19.21
CA ASN A 21 1.01 33.18 -20.42
C ASN A 21 2.53 33.43 -20.49
N SER A 22 3.03 34.49 -19.85
CA SER A 22 4.46 34.80 -19.77
C SER A 22 5.15 34.15 -18.57
N TYR A 23 4.40 33.74 -17.55
CA TYR A 23 4.97 33.25 -16.30
C TYR A 23 5.65 31.89 -16.50
N LYS A 24 6.96 31.86 -16.23
CA LYS A 24 7.75 30.63 -16.11
C LYS A 24 8.17 30.51 -14.65
N PRO A 25 7.75 29.45 -13.94
CA PRO A 25 8.12 29.29 -12.54
C PRO A 25 9.63 29.09 -12.42
N THR A 26 10.19 29.67 -11.37
CA THR A 26 11.58 29.47 -10.98
C THR A 26 11.80 28.02 -10.53
N ARG A 27 13.06 27.58 -10.53
CA ARG A 27 13.43 26.24 -10.03
C ARG A 27 12.98 26.03 -8.59
N GLU A 28 13.09 27.04 -7.74
CA GLU A 28 12.73 26.99 -6.33
C GLU A 28 11.22 26.79 -6.14
N GLU A 29 10.37 27.56 -6.85
CA GLU A 29 8.93 27.38 -6.84
C GLU A 29 8.49 25.99 -7.32
N VAL A 30 9.20 25.43 -8.31
CA VAL A 30 8.97 24.06 -8.79
C VAL A 30 9.33 23.04 -7.71
N CYS A 31 10.49 23.18 -7.07
CA CYS A 31 10.94 22.31 -5.98
C CYS A 31 9.97 22.35 -4.80
N ASP A 32 9.57 23.54 -4.34
CA ASP A 32 8.61 23.71 -3.25
C ASP A 32 7.27 23.05 -3.55
N ARG A 33 6.79 23.18 -4.79
CA ARG A 33 5.55 22.56 -5.22
C ARG A 33 5.66 21.03 -5.24
N ILE A 34 6.79 20.48 -5.66
CA ILE A 34 7.04 19.03 -5.63
C ILE A 34 7.10 18.57 -4.17
N GLN A 35 7.82 19.27 -3.30
CA GLN A 35 7.93 18.92 -1.89
C GLN A 35 6.56 18.87 -1.21
N LYS A 36 5.74 19.91 -1.38
CA LYS A 36 4.36 19.94 -0.85
C LYS A 36 3.52 18.76 -1.34
N LYS A 37 3.68 18.35 -2.60
CA LYS A 37 3.00 17.18 -3.15
C LYS A 37 3.51 15.88 -2.52
N CYS A 38 4.83 15.71 -2.38
CA CYS A 38 5.43 14.57 -1.71
C CYS A 38 4.94 14.44 -0.27
N ASP A 39 4.92 15.54 0.49
CA ASP A 39 4.45 15.55 1.87
C ASP A 39 2.96 15.16 1.98
N THR A 40 2.13 15.69 1.07
CA THR A 40 0.71 15.39 1.00
C THR A 40 0.47 13.91 0.68
N LEU A 41 1.18 13.37 -0.31
CA LEU A 41 1.10 11.96 -0.68
C LEU A 41 1.59 11.05 0.44
N GLY A 42 2.65 11.43 1.16
CA GLY A 42 3.15 10.72 2.33
C GLY A 42 2.09 10.60 3.43
N LYS A 43 1.39 11.69 3.75
CA LYS A 43 0.29 11.69 4.73
C LYS A 43 -0.87 10.79 4.30
N ILE A 44 -1.31 10.91 3.05
CA ILE A 44 -2.40 10.09 2.51
C ILE A 44 -2.03 8.60 2.54
N ASN A 45 -0.80 8.25 2.15
CA ASN A 45 -0.34 6.88 2.13
C ASN A 45 -0.27 6.28 3.56
N ASN A 46 0.22 7.05 4.53
CA ASN A 46 0.27 6.61 5.93
C ASN A 46 -1.13 6.36 6.51
N GLU A 47 -2.08 7.26 6.24
CA GLU A 47 -3.46 7.08 6.70
C GLU A 47 -4.11 5.85 6.06
N ARG A 48 -3.94 5.66 4.75
CA ARG A 48 -4.44 4.45 4.07
C ARG A 48 -3.82 3.18 4.62
N ARG A 49 -2.51 3.18 4.89
CA ARG A 49 -1.81 2.04 5.49
C ARG A 49 -2.35 1.72 6.89
N LYS A 50 -2.64 2.75 7.69
CA LYS A 50 -3.25 2.60 9.02
C LYS A 50 -4.64 1.95 8.91
N GLN A 51 -5.51 2.47 8.07
CA GLN A 51 -6.86 1.94 7.85
C GLN A 51 -6.83 0.49 7.35
N MET A 52 -5.91 0.17 6.44
CA MET A 52 -5.70 -1.20 5.96
C MET A 52 -5.25 -2.13 7.09
N ASN A 53 -4.30 -1.71 7.92
CA ASN A 53 -3.84 -2.52 9.05
C ASN A 53 -4.97 -2.77 10.05
N GLU A 54 -5.76 -1.75 10.40
CA GLU A 54 -6.92 -1.87 11.29
C GLU A 54 -7.96 -2.84 10.72
N PHE A 55 -8.24 -2.77 9.41
CA PHE A 55 -9.13 -3.69 8.72
C PHE A 55 -8.61 -5.14 8.79
N LEU A 56 -7.32 -5.36 8.51
CA LEU A 56 -6.73 -6.69 8.51
C LEU A 56 -6.68 -7.29 9.91
N ASP A 57 -6.33 -6.51 10.93
CA ASP A 57 -6.33 -6.96 12.33
C ASP A 57 -7.73 -7.37 12.81
N LYS A 58 -8.75 -6.62 12.40
CA LYS A 58 -10.14 -6.89 12.79
C LYS A 58 -10.73 -8.11 12.10
N ASN A 59 -10.46 -8.30 10.81
CA ASN A 59 -11.14 -9.33 10.00
C ASN A 59 -10.31 -10.61 9.83
N PHE A 60 -8.98 -10.52 9.96
CA PHE A 60 -8.06 -11.65 9.81
C PHE A 60 -7.12 -11.74 11.02
N PRO A 61 -7.65 -11.91 12.24
CA PRO A 61 -6.82 -12.13 13.41
C PRO A 61 -6.08 -13.46 13.31
N LEU A 62 -4.95 -13.55 14.01
CA LEU A 62 -4.21 -14.82 14.12
C LEU A 62 -5.13 -15.92 14.70
N PRO A 63 -5.06 -17.15 14.15
CA PRO A 63 -5.92 -18.25 14.59
C PRO A 63 -5.77 -18.49 16.08
N ASP A 64 -6.87 -18.80 16.79
CA ASP A 64 -6.81 -19.29 18.16
C ASP A 64 -6.21 -20.71 18.23
N GLU A 65 -5.84 -21.18 19.42
CA GLU A 65 -5.19 -22.49 19.58
C GLU A 65 -6.08 -23.64 19.07
N ALA A 66 -7.40 -23.48 19.19
CA ALA A 66 -8.38 -24.46 18.70
C ALA A 66 -8.44 -24.53 17.17
N THR A 67 -8.41 -23.37 16.51
CA THR A 67 -8.38 -23.23 15.05
C THR A 67 -7.06 -23.69 14.49
N PHE A 68 -5.95 -23.31 15.14
CA PHE A 68 -4.61 -23.78 14.80
C PHE A 68 -4.52 -25.31 14.88
N SER A 69 -5.08 -25.91 15.95
CA SER A 69 -5.12 -27.37 16.12
C SER A 69 -6.00 -28.10 15.10
N LYS A 70 -7.07 -27.47 14.59
CA LYS A 70 -7.92 -28.04 13.53
C LYS A 70 -7.24 -28.00 12.17
N VAL A 71 -6.55 -26.90 11.85
CA VAL A 71 -5.77 -26.77 10.61
C VAL A 71 -4.56 -27.70 10.67
N LYS A 72 -3.85 -27.78 11.79
CA LYS A 72 -2.78 -28.76 12.02
C LYS A 72 -3.24 -30.18 11.70
N ARG A 73 -4.40 -30.63 12.21
CA ARG A 73 -4.94 -31.96 11.89
C ARG A 73 -5.33 -32.17 10.41
N LYS A 74 -5.60 -31.11 9.65
CA LYS A 74 -5.91 -31.18 8.21
C LYS A 74 -4.68 -31.01 7.31
N THR A 75 -3.63 -30.34 7.79
CA THR A 75 -2.45 -29.95 6.99
C THR A 75 -1.19 -30.75 7.36
N VAL A 76 -1.17 -31.46 8.49
CA VAL A 76 0.01 -32.21 8.98
C VAL A 76 0.36 -33.45 8.17
N GLU A 77 -0.47 -33.90 7.23
CA GLU A 77 -0.03 -34.99 6.36
C GLU A 77 0.99 -34.58 5.29
N THR A 78 0.97 -33.36 4.72
CA THR A 78 2.00 -32.99 3.73
C THR A 78 2.03 -31.50 3.41
N VAL A 79 2.92 -30.74 4.04
CA VAL A 79 3.60 -29.63 3.35
C VAL A 79 5.08 -29.68 3.76
N ASN A 80 5.89 -30.36 2.95
CA ASN A 80 7.36 -30.34 2.94
C ASN A 80 8.10 -30.65 4.26
N GLY A 81 7.56 -31.48 5.15
CA GLY A 81 8.29 -31.97 6.34
C GLY A 81 8.66 -30.88 7.38
N ARG A 82 8.17 -29.64 7.21
CA ARG A 82 8.42 -28.53 8.13
C ARG A 82 7.32 -28.51 9.18
N GLN A 83 7.70 -28.73 10.44
CA GLN A 83 6.78 -28.65 11.57
C GLN A 83 6.22 -27.23 11.66
N LEU A 84 4.89 -27.07 11.55
CA LEU A 84 4.23 -25.79 11.79
C LEU A 84 4.66 -25.26 13.15
N THR A 85 5.32 -24.10 13.13
CA THR A 85 5.83 -23.42 14.31
C THR A 85 4.72 -23.12 15.30
N ARG A 86 5.09 -23.01 16.58
CA ARG A 86 4.20 -22.60 17.67
C ARG A 86 3.46 -21.31 17.26
N ARG A 87 2.17 -21.21 17.60
CA ARG A 87 1.27 -20.10 17.25
C ARG A 87 1.92 -18.71 17.42
N GLU A 88 2.70 -18.57 18.49
CA GLU A 88 3.45 -17.35 18.84
C GLU A 88 4.49 -16.88 17.81
N ASN A 89 4.90 -17.75 16.88
CA ASN A 89 5.84 -17.43 15.81
C ASN A 89 5.13 -17.13 14.48
N LEU A 90 3.79 -17.13 14.43
CA LEU A 90 3.06 -16.85 13.19
C LEU A 90 2.98 -15.35 12.89
N LEU A 91 3.21 -15.00 11.64
CA LEU A 91 3.05 -13.64 11.15
C LEU A 91 1.56 -13.31 10.91
N PRO A 92 1.08 -12.15 11.42
CA PRO A 92 -0.22 -11.62 11.04
C PRO A 92 -0.31 -11.32 9.55
N LEU A 93 -1.50 -11.43 8.95
CA LEU A 93 -1.72 -11.14 7.53
C LEU A 93 -1.28 -9.72 7.14
N LYS A 94 -1.48 -8.73 8.01
CA LYS A 94 -1.00 -7.36 7.79
C LYS A 94 0.51 -7.28 7.53
N THR A 95 1.29 -8.12 8.19
CA THR A 95 2.75 -8.13 8.05
C THR A 95 3.13 -8.71 6.70
N LEU A 96 2.50 -9.83 6.31
CA LEU A 96 2.72 -10.46 5.00
C LEU A 96 2.38 -9.50 3.84
N VAL A 97 1.21 -8.85 3.92
CA VAL A 97 0.80 -7.85 2.90
C VAL A 97 1.78 -6.68 2.84
N GLN A 98 2.24 -6.20 3.99
CA GLN A 98 3.18 -5.07 4.04
C GLN A 98 4.55 -5.44 3.46
N MET A 99 5.07 -6.63 3.77
CA MET A 99 6.29 -7.17 3.16
C MET A 99 6.13 -7.28 1.63
N LEU A 100 4.98 -7.76 1.16
CA LEU A 100 4.72 -7.91 -0.27
C LEU A 100 4.70 -6.54 -0.97
N ILE A 101 4.00 -5.56 -0.40
CA ILE A 101 3.97 -4.18 -0.94
C ILE A 101 5.38 -3.60 -1.01
N SER A 102 6.15 -3.71 0.07
CA SER A 102 7.54 -3.25 0.10
C SER A 102 8.37 -3.95 -0.98
N ARG A 103 8.25 -5.27 -1.11
CA ARG A 103 8.99 -6.03 -2.12
C ARG A 103 8.67 -5.60 -3.54
N CYS A 104 7.39 -5.38 -3.87
CA CYS A 104 6.98 -4.88 -5.19
C CYS A 104 7.55 -3.49 -5.52
N ILE A 105 7.73 -2.63 -4.50
CA ILE A 105 8.28 -1.28 -4.69
C ILE A 105 9.81 -1.32 -4.80
N ASP A 106 10.46 -2.07 -3.91
CA ASP A 106 11.92 -2.09 -3.78
C ASP A 106 12.59 -3.00 -4.81
N ASN A 107 11.93 -4.11 -5.19
CA ASN A 107 12.42 -5.07 -6.16
C ASN A 107 11.31 -5.48 -7.16
N PRO A 108 11.05 -4.64 -8.18
CA PRO A 108 9.94 -4.87 -9.12
C PRO A 108 10.13 -6.12 -10.00
N ASN A 109 11.38 -6.57 -10.20
CA ASN A 109 11.68 -7.75 -11.02
C ASN A 109 11.61 -9.06 -10.22
N ASP A 110 11.65 -8.98 -8.90
CA ASP A 110 11.53 -10.12 -7.98
C ASP A 110 10.62 -9.74 -6.80
N PRO A 111 9.29 -9.63 -7.05
CA PRO A 111 8.29 -9.23 -6.07
C PRO A 111 7.90 -10.36 -5.10
N TYR A 112 8.60 -11.49 -5.15
CA TYR A 112 8.25 -12.69 -4.40
C TYR A 112 8.75 -12.65 -2.96
N LEU A 113 8.00 -13.29 -2.07
CA LEU A 113 8.38 -13.49 -0.68
C LEU A 113 8.78 -14.95 -0.46
N GLU A 114 9.89 -15.17 0.24
CA GLU A 114 10.25 -16.49 0.70
C GLU A 114 9.27 -16.93 1.80
N LEU A 115 8.63 -18.08 1.58
CA LEU A 115 7.71 -18.65 2.54
C LEU A 115 8.48 -19.54 3.52
N ASP A 116 8.42 -19.19 4.80
CA ASP A 116 8.96 -20.00 5.87
C ASP A 116 7.85 -20.53 6.79
N HIS A 117 8.26 -21.08 7.94
CA HIS A 117 7.37 -21.67 8.93
C HIS A 117 6.52 -20.62 9.69
N THR A 118 6.88 -19.34 9.61
CA THR A 118 6.15 -18.23 10.24
C THR A 118 4.91 -17.81 9.43
N CYS A 119 4.86 -18.18 8.15
CA CYS A 119 3.72 -17.93 7.27
C CYS A 119 2.59 -18.93 7.54
N TRP A 120 1.41 -18.44 7.93
CA TRP A 120 0.25 -19.31 8.11
C TRP A 120 -0.31 -19.76 6.75
N PRO A 121 -0.49 -21.07 6.49
CA PRO A 121 -0.90 -21.57 5.17
C PRO A 121 -2.19 -20.95 4.62
N LEU A 122 -3.21 -20.72 5.45
CA LEU A 122 -4.47 -20.12 4.99
C LEU A 122 -4.30 -18.66 4.53
N TYR A 123 -3.35 -17.92 5.10
CA TYR A 123 -3.04 -16.57 4.62
C TYR A 123 -2.29 -16.62 3.29
N VAL A 124 -1.38 -17.58 3.12
CA VAL A 124 -0.69 -17.78 1.83
C VAL A 124 -1.70 -18.15 0.74
N GLU A 125 -2.61 -19.09 1.01
CA GLU A 125 -3.68 -19.48 0.08
C GLU A 125 -4.60 -18.31 -0.25
N LEU A 126 -5.00 -17.51 0.74
CA LEU A 126 -5.83 -16.32 0.51
C LEU A 126 -5.13 -15.33 -0.43
N LEU A 127 -3.85 -15.07 -0.20
CA LEU A 127 -3.06 -14.18 -1.03
C LEU A 127 -2.92 -14.72 -2.46
N LEU A 128 -2.65 -16.02 -2.62
CA LEU A 128 -2.57 -16.69 -3.92
C LEU A 128 -3.92 -16.65 -4.66
N ALA A 129 -5.04 -16.90 -3.96
CA ALA A 129 -6.38 -16.87 -4.53
C ALA A 129 -6.79 -15.47 -5.01
N CYS A 130 -6.29 -14.41 -4.35
CA CYS A 130 -6.45 -13.03 -4.81
C CYS A 130 -5.58 -12.69 -6.04
N GLY A 131 -4.81 -13.63 -6.58
CA GLY A 131 -3.94 -13.42 -7.75
C GLY A 131 -2.62 -12.72 -7.42
N SER A 132 -2.24 -12.62 -6.14
CA SER A 132 -0.87 -12.22 -5.81
C SER A 132 0.05 -13.38 -6.17
N HIS A 133 0.98 -13.14 -7.08
CA HIS A 133 1.96 -14.16 -7.47
C HIS A 133 2.95 -14.27 -6.30
N LEU A 134 2.75 -15.22 -5.39
CA LEU A 134 3.73 -15.62 -4.38
C LEU A 134 4.46 -16.85 -4.93
N ALA A 135 5.77 -16.75 -5.16
CA ALA A 135 6.58 -17.90 -5.52
C ALA A 135 7.06 -18.57 -4.24
N ALA A 136 6.64 -19.81 -4.02
CA ALA A 136 7.27 -20.67 -3.02
C ALA A 136 8.61 -21.15 -3.60
N SER A 137 9.73 -20.60 -3.14
CA SER A 137 11.03 -21.23 -3.38
C SER A 137 11.11 -22.45 -2.45
N CYS A 138 11.06 -23.64 -3.03
CA CYS A 138 11.19 -24.93 -2.34
C CYS A 138 12.62 -25.19 -1.87
#